data_AF-A0A151IM44-F1
#
_entry.id   AF-A0A151IM44-F1
#
_cell.length_a   1.000
_cell.length_b   1.000
_cell.length_c   1.000
_cell.angle_alpha   90.00
_cell.angle_beta   90.00
_cell.angle_gamma   90.00
#
_symmetry.space_group_name_H-M   'P 1'
#
loop_
_entity.id
_entity.type
_entity.pdbx_description
1 polymer ?
#
loop_
_entity_poly.entity_id
_entity_poly.type
_entity_poly.pdbx_seq_one_letter_code
_entity_poly.pdbx_strand_id
1 'polypeptide(L)'
;MEDYERLERELLEHCGRVATLGECFAWLERCNECIESLECRAKRPRLTVGHRQSAVARIARLEGARTLLEQRFVHVGGGGDRENDRSLAWREIDAAFVNRVLTGAVINSRHIEPRQFLEDAESVVLERVRGAIDTHGSVKVNTAFNGEFVAGDKRTVMGINGKNCELYRCTDLREWYASRVIEPTLASLDEHQERDSGWALSRILNLTVNVNKLKPMRAGCHVTVPEKFKRKEAVINVRSMDNACFAWAVVAALYPAERHAERESSYPHYSKVLNFADIEFPVTLKDIAKFERSNDISINVYGIEDGNVLPLRLTDCKRDRHVNLLYVQDGDGHFVCIKHLSRLVRSQVTKKKNKIYFCDR
;
A
#
# COMPACT_ATOMS: atom_id res chain seq x y z
N MET A 1 5.73 12.84 28.89
CA MET A 1 5.05 12.99 27.59
C MET A 1 4.39 14.36 27.53
N GLU A 2 3.77 14.75 28.63
CA GLU A 2 3.10 16.03 28.91
C GLU A 2 3.90 17.30 28.54
N ASP A 3 5.23 17.32 28.71
CA ASP A 3 6.01 18.55 28.51
C ASP A 3 6.01 19.08 27.06
N TYR A 4 6.13 18.16 26.08
CA TYR A 4 6.08 18.52 24.66
C TYR A 4 4.66 18.75 24.15
N GLU A 5 3.68 18.14 24.80
CA GLU A 5 2.27 18.39 24.44
C GLU A 5 1.83 19.77 24.86
N ARG A 6 2.32 20.18 26.02
CA ARG A 6 2.21 21.54 26.51
C ARG A 6 2.94 22.51 25.60
N LEU A 7 4.20 22.24 25.25
CA LEU A 7 5.00 23.12 24.38
C LEU A 7 4.38 23.29 22.99
N GLU A 8 3.91 22.22 22.34
CA GLU A 8 3.21 22.31 21.05
C GLU A 8 1.94 23.18 21.19
N ARG A 9 1.12 22.92 22.22
CA ARG A 9 -0.11 23.67 22.45
C ARG A 9 0.18 25.15 22.67
N GLU A 10 1.18 25.47 23.48
CA GLU A 10 1.64 26.84 23.71
C GLU A 10 2.09 27.51 22.40
N LEU A 11 2.88 26.82 21.57
CA LEU A 11 3.32 27.34 20.28
C LEU A 11 2.15 27.61 19.33
N LEU A 12 1.18 26.68 19.24
CA LEU A 12 -0.01 26.84 18.40
C LEU A 12 -0.92 27.97 18.90
N GLU A 13 -1.13 28.09 20.21
CA GLU A 13 -1.89 29.20 20.81
C GLU A 13 -1.18 30.56 20.68
N HIS A 14 0.16 30.56 20.71
CA HIS A 14 0.95 31.78 20.55
C HIS A 14 1.03 32.23 19.08
N CYS A 15 0.99 31.29 18.12
CA CYS A 15 1.06 31.58 16.68
C CYS A 15 0.03 32.64 16.24
N GLY A 16 -1.21 32.52 16.72
CA GLY A 16 -2.27 33.50 16.45
C GLY A 16 -2.01 34.90 17.02
N ARG A 17 -1.17 35.01 18.05
CA ARG A 17 -0.89 36.23 18.82
C ARG A 17 0.40 36.96 18.43
N VAL A 18 1.26 36.34 17.63
CA VAL A 18 2.49 36.97 17.12
C VAL A 18 2.13 38.23 16.34
N ALA A 19 2.57 39.40 16.77
CA ALA A 19 2.20 40.68 16.17
C ALA A 19 3.38 41.36 15.47
N THR A 20 4.62 41.02 15.83
CA THR A 20 5.83 41.67 15.30
C THR A 20 6.74 40.71 14.54
N LEU A 21 7.59 41.27 13.67
CA LEU A 21 8.61 40.50 12.95
C LEU A 21 9.62 39.85 13.91
N GLY A 22 9.99 40.53 15.01
CA GLY A 22 10.86 39.98 16.05
C GLY A 22 10.24 38.80 16.79
N GLU A 23 8.96 38.90 17.15
CA GLU A 23 8.20 37.77 17.72
C GLU A 23 8.05 36.62 16.72
N CYS A 24 7.92 36.93 15.43
CA CYS A 24 7.86 35.93 14.37
C CYS A 24 9.16 35.12 14.32
N PHE A 25 10.33 35.78 14.25
CA PHE A 25 11.61 35.07 14.26
C PHE A 25 11.81 34.22 15.52
N ALA A 26 11.51 34.78 16.69
CA ALA A 26 11.60 34.03 17.95
C ALA A 26 10.65 32.81 17.99
N TRP A 27 9.45 32.95 17.42
CA TRP A 27 8.52 31.84 17.29
C TRP A 27 9.03 30.77 16.31
N LEU A 28 9.57 31.17 15.15
CA LEU A 28 10.12 30.27 14.14
C LEU A 28 11.27 29.44 14.71
N GLU A 29 12.17 30.06 15.47
CA GLU A 29 13.27 29.38 16.15
C GLU A 29 12.76 28.32 17.13
N ARG A 30 11.87 28.68 18.05
CA ARG A 30 11.26 27.74 19.00
C ARG A 30 10.47 26.63 18.32
N CYS A 31 9.81 26.93 17.21
CA CYS A 31 9.09 25.94 16.41
C CYS A 31 10.04 24.93 15.78
N ASN A 32 11.16 25.39 15.21
CA ASN A 32 12.17 24.52 14.61
C ASN A 32 12.80 23.60 15.67
N GLU A 33 13.18 24.14 16.84
CA GLU A 33 13.70 23.33 17.96
C GLU A 33 12.69 22.25 18.40
N CYS A 34 11.40 22.61 18.45
CA CYS A 34 10.34 21.66 18.80
C CYS A 34 10.21 20.55 17.75
N ILE A 35 10.23 20.89 16.45
CA ILE A 35 10.19 19.94 15.34
C ILE A 35 11.38 18.99 15.39
N GLU A 36 12.60 19.52 15.49
CA GLU A 36 13.83 18.72 15.55
C GLU A 36 13.80 17.73 16.73
N SER A 37 13.32 18.18 17.90
CA SER A 37 13.17 17.33 19.07
C SER A 37 12.14 16.21 18.86
N LEU A 38 11.00 16.53 18.22
CA LEU A 38 9.97 15.55 17.88
C LEU A 38 10.49 14.52 16.88
N GLU A 39 11.24 14.93 15.86
CA GLU A 39 11.88 14.03 14.87
C GLU A 39 12.91 13.11 15.53
N CYS A 40 13.80 13.67 16.36
CA CYS A 40 14.78 12.89 17.13
C CYS A 40 14.10 11.83 18.01
N ARG A 41 12.95 12.16 18.59
CA ARG A 41 12.19 11.24 19.43
C ARG A 41 11.44 10.18 18.63
N ALA A 42 10.87 10.53 17.48
CA ALA A 42 10.22 9.58 16.57
C ALA A 42 11.17 8.45 16.15
N LYS A 43 12.48 8.77 16.08
CA LYS A 43 13.56 7.83 15.77
C LYS A 43 13.95 6.86 16.89
N ARG A 44 13.43 7.00 18.11
CA ARG A 44 13.81 6.12 19.23
C ARG A 44 13.34 4.67 19.00
N PRO A 45 14.19 3.64 19.27
CA PRO A 45 13.88 2.25 18.94
C PRO A 45 12.64 1.68 19.66
N ARG A 46 12.42 2.07 20.92
CA ARG A 46 11.38 1.50 21.81
C ARG A 46 10.05 2.29 21.80
N LEU A 47 9.85 3.21 20.86
CA LEU A 47 8.60 3.97 20.76
C LEU A 47 7.51 3.11 20.12
N THR A 48 6.29 3.16 20.67
CA THR A 48 5.12 2.49 20.07
C THR A 48 4.74 3.15 18.74
N VAL A 49 4.04 2.41 17.88
CA VAL A 49 3.54 2.93 16.58
C VAL A 49 2.66 4.17 16.80
N GLY A 50 1.75 4.12 17.77
CA GLY A 50 0.86 5.24 18.09
C GLY A 50 1.62 6.51 18.51
N HIS A 51 2.70 6.37 19.30
CA HIS A 51 3.51 7.53 19.67
C HIS A 51 4.28 8.13 18.49
N ARG A 52 4.76 7.30 17.54
CA ARG A 52 5.40 7.81 16.32
C ARG A 52 4.40 8.52 15.42
N GLN A 53 3.19 7.96 15.25
CA GLN A 53 2.12 8.59 14.49
C GLN A 53 1.68 9.92 15.13
N SER A 54 1.57 9.96 16.45
CA SER A 54 1.32 11.21 17.19
C SER A 54 2.40 12.25 16.91
N ALA A 55 3.69 11.88 16.98
CA ALA A 55 4.78 12.81 16.66
C ALA A 55 4.70 13.35 15.22
N VAL A 56 4.41 12.49 14.22
CA VAL A 56 4.23 12.91 12.82
C VAL A 56 3.08 13.93 12.69
N ALA A 57 1.94 13.65 13.31
CA ALA A 57 0.79 14.56 13.27
C ALA A 57 1.12 15.92 13.91
N ARG A 58 1.91 15.93 14.99
CA ARG A 58 2.37 17.17 15.65
C ARG A 58 3.31 17.98 14.77
N ILE A 59 4.31 17.32 14.17
CA ILE A 59 5.25 17.99 13.25
C ILE A 59 4.48 18.61 12.10
N ALA A 60 3.55 17.87 11.48
CA ALA A 60 2.72 18.39 10.39
C ALA A 60 1.87 19.61 10.82
N ARG A 61 1.41 19.67 12.08
CA ARG A 61 0.68 20.84 12.61
C ARG A 61 1.60 22.05 12.83
N LEU A 62 2.77 21.85 13.43
CA LEU A 62 3.75 22.91 13.66
C LEU A 62 4.25 23.49 12.33
N GLU A 63 4.50 22.65 11.34
CA GLU A 63 4.86 23.05 9.98
C GLU A 63 3.74 23.86 9.29
N GLY A 64 2.48 23.46 9.50
CA GLY A 64 1.32 24.25 9.08
C GLY A 64 1.28 25.63 9.71
N ALA A 65 1.46 25.71 11.03
CA ALA A 65 1.52 26.98 11.76
C ALA A 65 2.68 27.86 11.32
N ARG A 66 3.85 27.26 11.06
CA ARG A 66 5.04 27.93 10.53
C ARG A 66 4.78 28.57 9.18
N THR A 67 4.25 27.80 8.23
CA THR A 67 3.93 28.25 6.88
C THR A 67 2.98 29.46 6.91
N LEU A 68 1.98 29.44 7.79
CA LEU A 68 1.03 30.55 7.95
C LEU A 68 1.68 31.82 8.49
N LEU A 69 2.60 31.69 9.45
CA LEU A 69 3.32 32.83 10.00
C LEU A 69 4.31 33.43 9.01
N GLU A 70 5.04 32.59 8.28
CA GLU A 70 5.96 33.03 7.23
C GLU A 70 5.21 33.79 6.12
N GLN A 71 4.03 33.32 5.73
CA GLN A 71 3.17 34.05 4.79
C GLN A 71 2.72 35.42 5.33
N ARG A 72 2.46 35.53 6.65
CA ARG A 72 2.02 36.79 7.27
C ARG A 72 3.14 37.83 7.38
N PHE A 73 4.39 37.42 7.59
CA PHE A 73 5.49 38.34 7.93
C PHE A 73 6.66 38.38 6.94
N VAL A 74 6.98 37.28 6.26
CA VAL A 74 8.19 37.15 5.43
C VAL A 74 7.90 37.42 3.95
N HIS A 75 6.68 37.20 3.47
CA HIS A 75 6.29 37.38 2.06
C HIS A 75 5.93 38.83 1.62
N VAL A 76 6.37 39.85 2.35
CA VAL A 76 6.03 41.27 2.06
C VAL A 76 7.00 41.93 1.03
N GLY A 77 7.92 41.18 0.42
CA GLY A 77 9.00 41.74 -0.41
C GLY A 77 9.22 41.08 -1.77
N GLY A 78 8.19 40.90 -2.61
CA GLY A 78 8.39 40.43 -3.98
C GLY A 78 7.18 40.69 -4.87
N GLY A 79 7.25 41.71 -5.73
CA GLY A 79 6.26 41.95 -6.77
C GLY A 79 6.40 40.91 -7.88
N GLY A 80 5.38 40.10 -8.08
CA GLY A 80 5.27 39.15 -9.20
C GLY A 80 4.02 38.27 -9.04
N ASP A 81 3.04 38.48 -9.93
CA ASP A 81 1.88 37.65 -10.26
C ASP A 81 1.10 36.97 -9.12
N ARG A 82 0.05 37.66 -8.66
CA ARG A 82 -0.93 37.20 -7.65
C ARG A 82 -1.87 36.07 -8.13
N GLU A 83 -1.67 35.48 -9.30
CA GLU A 83 -2.63 34.54 -9.90
C GLU A 83 -2.24 33.05 -9.81
N ASN A 84 -1.02 32.69 -9.34
CA ASN A 84 -0.61 31.28 -9.22
C ASN A 84 -0.20 30.83 -7.79
N ASP A 85 -0.49 31.65 -6.79
CA ASP A 85 -0.13 31.45 -5.37
C ASP A 85 -1.12 30.50 -4.62
N ARG A 86 -1.46 29.37 -5.25
CA ARG A 86 -2.13 28.21 -4.63
C ARG A 86 -1.20 27.01 -4.50
N SER A 87 0.10 27.20 -4.68
CA SER A 87 1.08 26.11 -4.57
C SER A 87 1.02 25.49 -3.18
N LEU A 88 0.47 24.28 -3.10
CA LEU A 88 0.47 23.50 -1.88
C LEU A 88 1.90 23.06 -1.55
N ALA A 89 2.34 23.32 -0.32
CA ALA A 89 3.68 22.98 0.11
C ALA A 89 3.76 21.51 0.54
N TRP A 90 4.66 20.76 -0.09
CA TRP A 90 5.06 19.43 0.40
C TRP A 90 6.12 19.58 1.48
N ARG A 91 5.84 19.03 2.66
CA ARG A 91 6.83 18.91 3.73
C ARG A 91 7.13 17.45 4.00
N GLU A 92 8.37 17.05 3.74
CA GLU A 92 8.90 15.76 4.19
C GLU A 92 9.13 15.81 5.70
N ILE A 93 8.73 14.74 6.40
CA ILE A 93 8.81 14.61 7.86
C ILE A 93 9.70 13.41 8.16
N ASP A 94 10.78 13.63 8.90
CA ASP A 94 11.73 12.57 9.23
C ASP A 94 11.21 11.68 10.38
N ALA A 95 10.34 10.74 10.01
CA ALA A 95 9.77 9.75 10.91
C ALA A 95 10.39 8.37 10.65
N ALA A 96 11.38 7.98 11.46
CA ALA A 96 11.99 6.66 11.30
C ALA A 96 11.04 5.53 11.75
N PHE A 97 10.35 4.96 10.77
CA PHE A 97 9.86 3.59 10.85
C PHE A 97 10.72 2.72 9.95
N VAL A 98 11.07 1.52 10.42
CA VAL A 98 12.02 0.60 9.76
C VAL A 98 11.69 0.29 8.29
N ASN A 99 10.42 0.35 7.88
CA ASN A 99 9.98 0.11 6.50
C ASN A 99 9.43 1.37 5.81
N ARG A 100 9.49 2.55 6.44
CA ARG A 100 8.96 3.79 5.87
C ARG A 100 10.01 4.37 4.92
N VAL A 101 9.59 4.56 3.68
CA VAL A 101 10.41 5.16 2.63
C VAL A 101 10.26 6.67 2.64
N LEU A 102 9.01 7.13 2.79
CA LEU A 102 8.67 8.53 2.75
C LEU A 102 7.50 8.79 3.70
N THR A 103 7.65 9.78 4.56
CA THR A 103 6.52 10.42 5.26
C THR A 103 6.55 11.88 4.86
N GLY A 104 5.42 12.40 4.39
CA GLY A 104 5.31 13.83 4.20
C GLY A 104 3.87 14.29 4.29
N ALA A 105 3.70 15.60 4.32
CA ALA A 105 2.40 16.24 4.42
C ALA A 105 2.28 17.33 3.36
N VAL A 106 1.14 17.33 2.67
CA VAL A 106 0.71 18.47 1.87
C VAL A 106 0.03 19.45 2.82
N ILE A 107 0.68 20.58 3.07
CA ILE A 107 0.24 21.57 4.06
C ILE A 107 -0.81 22.48 3.43
N ASN A 108 -1.95 22.60 4.10
CA ASN A 108 -2.97 23.54 3.68
C ASN A 108 -2.64 24.97 4.14
N SER A 109 -2.69 25.91 3.20
CA SER A 109 -2.53 27.35 3.46
C SER A 109 -3.87 28.09 3.47
N ARG A 110 -4.72 27.87 2.46
CA ARG A 110 -5.92 28.70 2.19
C ARG A 110 -7.19 27.93 1.85
N HIS A 111 -7.15 26.60 1.67
CA HIS A 111 -8.32 25.85 1.25
C HIS A 111 -9.32 25.71 2.39
N ILE A 112 -10.59 25.96 2.04
CA ILE A 112 -11.75 25.79 2.92
C ILE A 112 -12.51 24.52 2.53
N GLU A 113 -12.64 24.27 1.22
CA GLU A 113 -13.38 23.15 0.68
C GLU A 113 -12.50 21.88 0.59
N PRO A 114 -12.91 20.75 1.22
CA PRO A 114 -12.11 19.53 1.23
C PRO A 114 -11.84 18.93 -0.15
N ARG A 115 -12.86 18.94 -1.04
CA ARG A 115 -12.71 18.40 -2.40
C ARG A 115 -11.65 19.17 -3.18
N GLN A 116 -11.77 20.50 -3.22
CA GLN A 116 -10.79 21.36 -3.89
C GLN A 116 -9.38 21.18 -3.33
N PHE A 117 -9.22 21.12 -2.00
CA PHE A 117 -7.91 20.85 -1.39
C PHE A 117 -7.30 19.52 -1.84
N LEU A 118 -8.11 18.46 -1.88
CA LEU A 118 -7.63 17.13 -2.26
C LEU A 118 -7.27 17.06 -3.75
N GLU A 119 -8.05 17.70 -4.62
CA GLU A 119 -7.80 17.82 -6.05
C GLU A 119 -6.52 18.62 -6.32
N ASP A 120 -6.35 19.79 -5.69
CA ASP A 120 -5.15 20.62 -5.83
C ASP A 120 -3.90 19.90 -5.27
N ALA A 121 -4.06 19.01 -4.28
CA ALA A 121 -2.99 18.19 -3.73
C ALA A 121 -2.58 17.02 -4.63
N GLU A 122 -3.38 16.66 -5.64
CA GLU A 122 -3.18 15.46 -6.47
C GLU A 122 -1.78 15.45 -7.08
N SER A 123 -1.40 16.49 -7.83
CA SER A 123 -0.13 16.52 -8.55
C SER A 123 1.08 16.31 -7.63
N VAL A 124 1.07 16.96 -6.48
CA VAL A 124 2.12 16.88 -5.46
C VAL A 124 2.21 15.46 -4.89
N VAL A 125 1.08 14.84 -4.54
CA VAL A 125 1.08 13.47 -4.01
C VAL A 125 1.54 12.48 -5.08
N LEU A 126 1.03 12.61 -6.31
CA LEU A 126 1.35 11.71 -7.41
C LEU A 126 2.85 11.74 -7.76
N GLU A 127 3.46 12.92 -7.80
CA GLU A 127 4.90 13.08 -8.05
C GLU A 127 5.73 12.30 -7.01
N ARG A 128 5.41 12.49 -5.72
CA ARG A 128 6.14 11.84 -4.61
C ARG A 128 5.95 10.34 -4.58
N VAL A 129 4.71 9.87 -4.81
CA VAL A 129 4.40 8.44 -4.85
C VAL A 129 5.03 7.79 -6.07
N ARG A 130 5.01 8.43 -7.25
CA ARG A 130 5.68 7.94 -8.46
C ARG A 130 7.18 7.80 -8.24
N GLY A 131 7.85 8.82 -7.69
CA GLY A 131 9.27 8.75 -7.37
C GLY A 131 9.62 7.60 -6.42
N ALA A 132 8.77 7.32 -5.43
CA ALA A 132 8.95 6.17 -4.55
C ALA A 132 8.73 4.83 -5.27
N ILE A 133 7.77 4.72 -6.18
CA ILE A 133 7.54 3.54 -7.02
C ILE A 133 8.73 3.30 -7.96
N ASP A 134 9.26 4.35 -8.58
CA ASP A 134 10.39 4.23 -9.51
C ASP A 134 11.64 3.73 -8.78
N THR A 135 11.88 4.25 -7.58
CA THR A 135 13.03 3.89 -6.73
C THR A 135 12.90 2.49 -6.13
N HIS A 136 11.71 2.08 -5.68
CA HIS A 136 11.53 0.84 -4.91
C HIS A 136 10.79 -0.28 -5.66
N GLY A 137 10.30 -0.02 -6.87
CA GLY A 137 9.51 -0.95 -7.70
C GLY A 137 8.05 -1.05 -7.26
N SER A 138 7.81 -1.26 -5.96
CA SER A 138 6.47 -1.30 -5.38
C SER A 138 6.45 -0.72 -3.97
N VAL A 139 5.32 -0.15 -3.60
CA VAL A 139 5.15 0.57 -2.33
C VAL A 139 3.77 0.34 -1.73
N LYS A 140 3.67 0.54 -0.42
CA LYS A 140 2.40 0.53 0.30
C LYS A 140 2.11 1.92 0.84
N VAL A 141 1.10 2.57 0.28
CA VAL A 141 0.73 3.95 0.59
C VAL A 141 -0.49 3.97 1.50
N ASN A 142 -0.45 4.84 2.50
CA ASN A 142 -1.59 5.24 3.30
C ASN A 142 -1.64 6.77 3.32
N THR A 143 -2.85 7.31 3.45
CA THR A 143 -3.06 8.75 3.59
C THR A 143 -3.81 9.02 4.90
N ALA A 144 -3.65 10.23 5.43
CA ALA A 144 -4.44 10.71 6.55
C ALA A 144 -4.79 12.18 6.31
N PHE A 145 -6.08 12.46 6.14
CA PHE A 145 -6.59 13.82 6.07
C PHE A 145 -6.77 14.36 7.49
N ASN A 146 -6.14 15.47 7.81
CA ASN A 146 -6.19 16.06 9.14
C ASN A 146 -6.97 17.38 9.10
N GLY A 147 -7.97 17.50 9.98
CA GLY A 147 -8.81 18.68 10.10
C GLY A 147 -9.09 19.04 11.56
N GLU A 148 -9.39 20.31 11.79
CA GLU A 148 -10.00 20.80 13.03
C GLU A 148 -11.52 20.68 12.91
N PHE A 149 -12.14 20.08 13.91
CA PHE A 149 -13.58 19.87 13.99
C PHE A 149 -14.13 20.55 15.23
N VAL A 150 -15.37 21.02 15.12
CA VAL A 150 -16.06 21.76 16.17
C VAL A 150 -17.44 21.16 16.46
N ALA A 151 -17.77 21.06 17.74
CA ALA A 151 -19.08 20.63 18.23
C ALA A 151 -19.47 21.49 19.45
N GLY A 152 -20.34 22.48 19.24
CA GLY A 152 -20.59 23.54 20.22
C GLY A 152 -19.29 24.29 20.55
N ASP A 153 -18.96 24.41 21.83
CA ASP A 153 -17.73 25.08 22.29
C ASP A 153 -16.48 24.17 22.24
N LYS A 154 -16.63 22.90 21.88
CA LYS A 154 -15.52 21.95 21.82
C LYS A 154 -14.82 22.02 20.46
N ARG A 155 -13.49 22.14 20.49
CA ARG A 155 -12.63 22.05 19.31
C ARG A 155 -11.67 20.89 19.46
N THR A 156 -11.53 20.07 18.42
CA THR A 156 -10.56 18.97 18.42
C THR A 156 -9.98 18.75 17.04
N VAL A 157 -8.76 18.21 16.98
CA VAL A 157 -8.13 17.82 15.72
C VAL A 157 -8.37 16.33 15.51
N MET A 158 -8.96 15.98 14.37
CA MET A 158 -9.22 14.59 13.98
C MET A 158 -8.55 14.28 12.65
N GLY A 159 -8.13 13.03 12.50
CA GLY A 159 -7.54 12.49 11.28
C GLY A 159 -8.43 11.41 10.68
N ILE A 160 -8.81 11.58 9.42
CA ILE A 160 -9.49 10.55 8.62
C ILE A 160 -8.42 9.74 7.91
N ASN A 161 -8.24 8.50 8.36
CA ASN A 161 -7.20 7.62 7.84
C ASN A 161 -7.71 6.84 6.62
N GLY A 162 -7.01 6.99 5.50
CA GLY A 162 -7.20 6.15 4.33
C GLY A 162 -6.74 4.71 4.58
N LYS A 163 -7.26 3.78 3.79
CA LYS A 163 -6.80 2.39 3.84
C LYS A 163 -5.42 2.26 3.21
N ASN A 164 -4.62 1.30 3.70
CA ASN A 164 -3.37 0.98 3.03
C ASN A 164 -3.65 0.43 1.63
N CYS A 165 -3.01 1.00 0.62
CA CYS A 165 -3.09 0.59 -0.77
C CYS A 165 -1.71 0.19 -1.27
N GLU A 166 -1.64 -0.92 -2.00
CA GLU A 166 -0.40 -1.41 -2.60
C GLU A 166 -0.34 -0.90 -4.04
N LEU A 167 0.76 -0.23 -4.36
CA LEU A 167 0.96 0.43 -5.64
C LEU A 167 2.19 -0.16 -6.33
N TYR A 168 2.03 -0.40 -7.63
CA TYR A 168 3.01 -1.00 -8.51
C TYR A 168 3.32 -0.04 -9.66
N ARG A 169 4.35 -0.32 -10.44
CA ARG A 169 4.75 0.50 -11.60
C ARG A 169 3.62 0.74 -12.61
N CYS A 170 2.78 -0.27 -12.84
CA CYS A 170 1.66 -0.20 -13.77
C CYS A 170 0.37 0.38 -13.18
N THR A 171 0.36 0.76 -11.89
CA THR A 171 -0.82 1.34 -11.26
C THR A 171 -1.13 2.71 -11.87
N ASP A 172 -2.39 2.92 -12.29
CA ASP A 172 -2.89 4.25 -12.59
C ASP A 172 -3.02 5.03 -11.29
N LEU A 173 -2.08 5.94 -11.06
CA LEU A 173 -2.04 6.70 -9.82
C LEU A 173 -3.17 7.74 -9.75
N ARG A 174 -3.67 8.24 -10.88
CA ARG A 174 -4.80 9.20 -10.89
C ARG A 174 -6.08 8.49 -10.47
N GLU A 175 -6.34 7.33 -11.07
CA GLU A 175 -7.48 6.49 -10.68
C GLU A 175 -7.39 6.07 -9.21
N TRP A 176 -6.19 5.66 -8.75
CA TRP A 176 -5.95 5.34 -7.35
C TRP A 176 -6.25 6.53 -6.44
N TYR A 177 -5.73 7.71 -6.76
CA TYR A 177 -5.90 8.89 -5.92
C TYR A 177 -7.37 9.30 -5.81
N ALA A 178 -8.08 9.36 -6.94
CA ALA A 178 -9.51 9.65 -6.94
C ALA A 178 -10.31 8.61 -6.14
N SER A 179 -10.16 7.32 -6.46
CA SER A 179 -11.00 6.25 -5.88
C SER A 179 -10.62 5.83 -4.46
N ARG A 180 -9.38 6.04 -4.03
CA ARG A 180 -8.86 5.58 -2.74
C ARG A 180 -8.49 6.69 -1.77
N VAL A 181 -8.29 7.92 -2.25
CA VAL A 181 -7.97 9.08 -1.40
C VAL A 181 -9.12 10.06 -1.39
N ILE A 182 -9.55 10.59 -2.54
CA ILE A 182 -10.58 11.65 -2.59
C ILE A 182 -11.92 11.12 -2.10
N GLU A 183 -12.52 10.19 -2.83
CA GLU A 183 -13.90 9.78 -2.56
C GLU A 183 -14.10 9.17 -1.16
N PRO A 184 -13.22 8.28 -0.64
CA PRO A 184 -13.39 7.77 0.73
C PRO A 184 -13.21 8.82 1.82
N THR A 185 -12.37 9.84 1.59
CA THR A 185 -12.18 10.93 2.55
C THR A 185 -13.41 11.80 2.62
N LEU A 186 -13.98 12.17 1.46
CA LEU A 186 -15.21 12.96 1.38
C LEU A 186 -16.40 12.21 1.97
N ALA A 187 -16.58 10.93 1.61
CA ALA A 187 -17.62 10.09 2.20
C ALA A 187 -17.51 9.99 3.73
N SER A 188 -16.27 9.88 4.25
CA SER A 188 -16.06 9.87 5.71
C SER A 188 -16.39 11.23 6.34
N LEU A 189 -16.05 12.34 5.68
CA LEU A 189 -16.40 13.69 6.17
C LEU A 189 -17.91 13.88 6.22
N ASP A 190 -18.64 13.44 5.20
CA ASP A 190 -20.09 13.51 5.14
C ASP A 190 -20.73 12.65 6.24
N GLU A 191 -20.28 11.39 6.41
CA GLU A 191 -20.75 10.52 7.50
C GLU A 191 -20.50 11.13 8.90
N HIS A 192 -19.37 11.83 9.07
CA HIS A 192 -19.04 12.50 10.33
C HIS A 192 -19.95 13.70 10.63
N GLN A 193 -20.47 14.38 9.60
CA GLN A 193 -21.37 15.52 9.73
C GLN A 193 -22.84 15.10 9.87
N GLU A 194 -23.26 14.05 9.15
CA GLU A 194 -24.66 13.60 9.09
C GLU A 194 -25.09 12.76 10.30
N ARG A 195 -24.18 12.02 10.94
CA ARG A 195 -24.49 11.31 12.18
C ARG A 195 -24.52 12.34 13.31
N ASP A 196 -25.62 12.41 14.06
CA ASP A 196 -26.01 13.31 15.20
C ASP A 196 -24.95 13.67 16.27
N SER A 197 -23.68 13.33 16.07
CA SER A 197 -22.51 13.66 16.88
C SER A 197 -22.22 15.16 16.99
N GLY A 198 -22.75 16.00 16.09
CA GLY A 198 -22.64 17.46 16.12
C GLY A 198 -21.26 18.01 15.73
N TRP A 199 -20.36 17.20 15.18
CA TRP A 199 -19.03 17.63 14.75
C TRP A 199 -19.03 18.13 13.30
N ALA A 200 -18.71 19.40 13.11
CA ALA A 200 -18.50 20.00 11.80
C ALA A 200 -17.02 20.25 11.55
N LEU A 201 -16.56 20.04 10.31
CA LEU A 201 -15.22 20.44 9.91
C LEU A 201 -15.12 21.97 9.92
N SER A 202 -14.22 22.52 10.72
CA SER A 202 -13.95 23.96 10.82
C SER A 202 -12.75 24.38 9.97
N ARG A 203 -11.71 23.54 9.89
CA ARG A 203 -10.47 23.89 9.19
C ARG A 203 -9.75 22.68 8.65
N ILE A 204 -9.26 22.76 7.42
CA ILE A 204 -8.35 21.77 6.83
C ILE A 204 -6.92 22.09 7.26
N LEU A 205 -6.20 21.11 7.80
CA LEU A 205 -4.82 21.30 8.24
C LEU A 205 -3.82 20.79 7.20
N ASN A 206 -3.92 19.51 6.83
CA ASN A 206 -3.01 18.89 5.86
C ASN A 206 -3.51 17.52 5.40
N LEU A 207 -2.89 17.01 4.33
CA LEU A 207 -2.96 15.61 3.92
C LEU A 207 -1.60 14.96 4.16
N THR A 208 -1.52 14.06 5.15
CA THR A 208 -0.31 13.25 5.38
C THR A 208 -0.29 12.07 4.43
N VAL A 209 0.84 11.83 3.78
CA VAL A 209 1.10 10.70 2.89
C VAL A 209 2.23 9.85 3.47
N ASN A 210 1.92 8.58 3.61
CA ASN A 210 2.72 7.59 4.30
C ASN A 210 3.09 6.48 3.30
N VAL A 211 4.32 6.51 2.77
CA VAL A 211 4.82 5.50 1.82
C VAL A 211 5.74 4.52 2.52
N ASN A 212 5.35 3.26 2.58
CA ASN A 212 6.19 2.19 3.07
C ASN A 212 6.81 1.42 1.91
N LYS A 213 8.01 0.91 2.12
CA LYS A 213 8.58 -0.14 1.31
C LYS A 213 7.61 -1.32 1.37
N LEU A 214 6.97 -1.61 0.24
CA LEU A 214 6.34 -2.91 0.09
C LEU A 214 7.50 -3.88 0.04
N LYS A 215 7.63 -4.74 1.04
CA LYS A 215 8.46 -5.93 0.86
C LYS A 215 7.63 -6.79 -0.07
N PRO A 216 8.00 -6.98 -1.35
CA PRO A 216 7.43 -8.08 -2.10
C PRO A 216 7.73 -9.28 -1.23
N MET A 217 6.70 -10.00 -0.80
CA MET A 217 6.84 -11.01 0.25
C MET A 217 8.03 -11.90 -0.10
N ARG A 218 9.09 -11.86 0.75
CA ARG A 218 10.32 -12.66 0.67
C ARG A 218 10.68 -13.05 -0.77
N ALA A 219 11.50 -12.28 -1.49
CA ALA A 219 11.98 -12.63 -2.84
C ALA A 219 12.41 -14.11 -2.94
N GLY A 220 11.46 -14.93 -3.36
CA GLY A 220 11.47 -16.37 -3.19
C GLY A 220 10.07 -16.95 -2.98
N CYS A 221 9.73 -17.88 -3.84
CA CYS A 221 8.54 -18.73 -3.88
C CYS A 221 8.44 -19.67 -2.66
N HIS A 222 8.46 -19.11 -1.44
CA HIS A 222 8.38 -19.84 -0.17
C HIS A 222 7.00 -19.68 0.49
N VAL A 223 5.94 -19.90 -0.29
CA VAL A 223 4.58 -19.94 0.26
C VAL A 223 4.37 -21.25 0.99
N THR A 224 3.89 -21.16 2.23
CA THR A 224 3.48 -22.35 2.97
C THR A 224 2.06 -22.70 2.55
N VAL A 225 1.92 -23.68 1.64
CA VAL A 225 0.61 -24.22 1.29
C VAL A 225 -0.10 -24.69 2.57
N PRO A 226 -1.39 -24.33 2.80
CA PRO A 226 -2.08 -24.69 4.04
C PRO A 226 -1.98 -26.18 4.33
N GLU A 227 -1.74 -26.52 5.61
CA GLU A 227 -1.41 -27.87 6.06
C GLU A 227 -2.44 -28.93 5.62
N LYS A 228 -3.72 -28.54 5.53
CA LYS A 228 -4.83 -29.38 5.00
C LYS A 228 -4.57 -29.91 3.59
N PHE A 229 -3.90 -29.13 2.73
CA PHE A 229 -3.56 -29.52 1.36
C PHE A 229 -2.19 -30.19 1.29
N LYS A 230 -1.24 -29.77 2.13
CA LYS A 230 0.09 -30.39 2.23
C LYS A 230 0.00 -31.87 2.60
N ARG A 231 -0.83 -32.23 3.60
CA ARG A 231 -1.07 -33.63 4.01
C ARG A 231 -1.69 -34.51 2.92
N LYS A 232 -2.29 -33.89 1.90
CA LYS A 232 -2.84 -34.62 0.75
C LYS A 232 -1.76 -34.99 -0.26
N GLU A 233 -0.52 -34.51 -0.15
CA GLU A 233 0.59 -34.75 -1.10
C GLU A 233 0.14 -34.68 -2.57
N ALA A 234 -0.81 -33.78 -2.84
CA ALA A 234 -1.47 -33.62 -4.12
C ALA A 234 -0.89 -32.46 -4.91
N VAL A 235 0.00 -31.69 -4.27
CA VAL A 235 0.61 -30.46 -4.77
C VAL A 235 2.11 -30.51 -4.60
N ILE A 236 2.83 -29.91 -5.54
CA ILE A 236 4.28 -29.73 -5.51
C ILE A 236 4.54 -28.23 -5.49
N ASN A 237 5.12 -27.76 -4.39
CA ASN A 237 5.61 -26.39 -4.28
C ASN A 237 7.12 -26.38 -4.48
N VAL A 238 7.57 -26.05 -5.68
CA VAL A 238 8.99 -25.84 -5.99
C VAL A 238 9.41 -24.53 -5.32
N ARG A 239 10.40 -24.64 -4.43
CA ARG A 239 10.91 -23.50 -3.68
C ARG A 239 11.97 -22.83 -4.51
N SER A 240 11.67 -21.64 -5.02
CA SER A 240 12.65 -20.80 -5.68
C SER A 240 12.95 -19.51 -4.95
N MET A 241 14.08 -18.87 -5.28
CA MET A 241 14.42 -17.51 -4.82
C MET A 241 14.06 -16.44 -5.85
N ASP A 242 13.62 -16.83 -7.04
CA ASP A 242 13.11 -15.94 -8.08
C ASP A 242 11.59 -15.72 -7.96
N ASN A 243 11.05 -14.74 -8.69
CA ASN A 243 9.60 -14.48 -8.76
C ASN A 243 8.93 -15.33 -9.87
N ALA A 244 9.49 -16.50 -10.20
CA ALA A 244 9.06 -17.33 -11.32
C ALA A 244 8.23 -18.55 -10.89
N CYS A 245 7.42 -18.44 -9.82
CA CYS A 245 6.58 -19.54 -9.30
C CYS A 245 5.74 -20.22 -10.39
N PHE A 246 5.16 -19.43 -11.29
CA PHE A 246 4.38 -19.93 -12.41
C PHE A 246 5.22 -20.86 -13.30
N ALA A 247 6.41 -20.41 -13.70
CA ALA A 247 7.29 -21.18 -14.57
C ALA A 247 7.74 -22.48 -13.90
N TRP A 248 8.16 -22.40 -12.63
CA TRP A 248 8.57 -23.57 -11.86
C TRP A 248 7.42 -24.55 -11.61
N ALA A 249 6.20 -24.07 -11.39
CA ALA A 249 5.03 -24.93 -11.23
C ALA A 249 4.68 -25.65 -12.54
N VAL A 250 4.78 -24.97 -13.69
CA VAL A 250 4.57 -25.58 -15.01
C VAL A 250 5.67 -26.61 -15.30
N VAL A 251 6.93 -26.30 -15.01
CA VAL A 251 8.04 -27.25 -15.16
C VAL A 251 7.85 -28.48 -14.28
N ALA A 252 7.44 -28.32 -13.02
CA ALA A 252 7.19 -29.44 -12.12
C ALA A 252 6.08 -30.38 -12.59
N ALA A 253 5.09 -29.84 -13.31
CA ALA A 253 4.04 -30.64 -13.92
C ALA A 253 4.54 -31.41 -15.15
N LEU A 254 5.39 -30.80 -15.98
CA LEU A 254 5.86 -31.37 -17.23
C LEU A 254 7.06 -32.32 -17.07
N TYR A 255 7.90 -32.09 -16.05
CA TYR A 255 9.10 -32.84 -15.76
C TYR A 255 9.04 -33.37 -14.31
N PRO A 256 8.11 -34.28 -14.00
CA PRO A 256 7.86 -34.70 -12.63
C PRO A 256 9.10 -35.37 -12.01
N ALA A 257 9.57 -34.82 -10.88
CA ALA A 257 10.66 -35.39 -10.11
C ALA A 257 10.15 -36.43 -9.09
N GLU A 258 10.86 -37.55 -8.96
CA GLU A 258 10.51 -38.60 -7.99
C GLU A 258 10.94 -38.26 -6.56
N ARG A 259 12.09 -37.60 -6.41
CA ARG A 259 12.70 -37.24 -5.13
C ARG A 259 12.97 -35.75 -5.08
N HIS A 260 12.85 -35.18 -3.88
CA HIS A 260 13.13 -33.76 -3.63
C HIS A 260 12.40 -32.82 -4.61
N ALA A 261 11.14 -33.14 -4.92
CA ALA A 261 10.32 -32.40 -5.86
C ALA A 261 10.10 -30.93 -5.46
N GLU A 262 10.40 -30.56 -4.20
CA GLU A 262 10.39 -29.20 -3.70
C GLU A 262 11.60 -28.35 -4.11
N ARG A 263 12.66 -28.94 -4.68
CA ARG A 263 13.91 -28.23 -5.02
C ARG A 263 13.96 -27.86 -6.49
N GLU A 264 14.39 -26.64 -6.81
CA GLU A 264 14.64 -26.21 -8.20
C GLU A 264 15.59 -27.15 -8.95
N SER A 265 16.66 -27.60 -8.27
CA SER A 265 17.70 -28.45 -8.87
C SER A 265 17.22 -29.84 -9.32
N SER A 266 16.00 -30.23 -8.93
CA SER A 266 15.35 -31.45 -9.39
C SER A 266 14.78 -31.33 -10.81
N TYR A 267 14.80 -30.13 -11.40
CA TYR A 267 14.15 -29.83 -12.66
C TYR A 267 15.10 -29.13 -13.65
N PRO A 268 14.85 -29.23 -14.97
CA PRO A 268 15.50 -28.34 -15.92
C PRO A 268 15.06 -26.90 -15.65
N HIS A 269 16.00 -25.95 -15.81
CA HIS A 269 15.69 -24.53 -15.65
C HIS A 269 14.60 -24.11 -16.65
N TYR A 270 13.56 -23.40 -16.18
CA TYR A 270 12.37 -23.11 -16.99
C TYR A 270 12.68 -22.38 -18.30
N SER A 271 13.65 -21.46 -18.30
CA SER A 271 14.03 -20.71 -19.51
C SER A 271 14.59 -21.59 -20.64
N LYS A 272 14.99 -22.83 -20.36
CA LYS A 272 15.47 -23.78 -21.37
C LYS A 272 14.36 -24.61 -22.00
N VAL A 273 13.21 -24.73 -21.32
CA VAL A 273 12.15 -25.67 -21.67
C VAL A 273 10.79 -24.99 -21.93
N LEU A 274 10.68 -23.70 -21.60
CA LEU A 274 9.48 -22.87 -21.79
C LEU A 274 9.86 -21.55 -22.46
N ASN A 275 8.97 -21.07 -23.31
CA ASN A 275 9.05 -19.79 -24.00
C ASN A 275 8.28 -18.70 -23.23
N PHE A 276 9.02 -17.67 -22.79
CA PHE A 276 8.51 -16.48 -22.10
C PHE A 276 8.84 -15.17 -22.83
N ALA A 277 9.23 -15.21 -24.12
CA ALA A 277 9.76 -14.04 -24.84
C ALA A 277 8.88 -12.78 -24.75
N ASP A 278 7.56 -12.96 -24.72
CA ASP A 278 6.60 -11.85 -24.64
C ASP A 278 5.84 -11.80 -23.31
N ILE A 279 6.37 -12.39 -22.24
CA ILE A 279 5.70 -12.48 -20.94
C ILE A 279 6.68 -12.04 -19.87
N GLU A 280 6.33 -10.95 -19.18
CA GLU A 280 7.09 -10.47 -18.03
C GLU A 280 6.66 -11.21 -16.76
N PHE A 281 7.62 -11.40 -15.86
CA PHE A 281 7.36 -11.93 -14.53
C PHE A 281 7.00 -10.80 -13.56
N PRO A 282 6.11 -11.04 -12.57
CA PRO A 282 5.36 -12.28 -12.33
C PRO A 282 4.22 -12.48 -13.32
N VAL A 283 4.02 -13.73 -13.77
CA VAL A 283 2.96 -14.08 -14.73
C VAL A 283 1.58 -13.91 -14.09
N THR A 284 0.71 -13.11 -14.70
CA THR A 284 -0.66 -12.91 -14.23
C THR A 284 -1.63 -13.92 -14.86
N LEU A 285 -2.84 -14.05 -14.31
CA LEU A 285 -3.89 -14.89 -14.90
C LEU A 285 -4.26 -14.48 -16.35
N LYS A 286 -4.06 -13.21 -16.72
CA LYS A 286 -4.31 -12.70 -18.08
C LYS A 286 -3.25 -13.19 -19.07
N ASP A 287 -2.00 -13.28 -18.63
CA ASP A 287 -0.86 -13.70 -19.46
C ASP A 287 -0.87 -15.19 -19.79
N ILE A 288 -1.59 -16.01 -19.00
CA ILE A 288 -1.67 -17.47 -19.20
C ILE A 288 -2.17 -17.81 -20.62
N ALA A 289 -3.13 -17.05 -21.16
CA ALA A 289 -3.64 -17.30 -22.52
C ALA A 289 -2.54 -17.14 -23.57
N LYS A 290 -1.65 -16.17 -23.35
CA LYS A 290 -0.48 -15.93 -24.20
C LYS A 290 0.54 -17.05 -24.03
N PHE A 291 0.82 -17.42 -22.78
CA PHE A 291 1.74 -18.52 -22.45
C PHE A 291 1.32 -19.84 -23.10
N GLU A 292 0.04 -20.20 -22.98
CA GLU A 292 -0.57 -21.41 -23.55
C GLU A 292 -0.32 -21.49 -25.07
N ARG A 293 -0.47 -20.36 -25.79
CA ARG A 293 -0.21 -20.28 -27.23
C ARG A 293 1.27 -20.40 -27.56
N SER A 294 2.13 -19.71 -26.82
CA SER A 294 3.58 -19.67 -27.09
C SER A 294 4.31 -20.99 -26.80
N ASN A 295 3.69 -21.88 -26.01
CA ASN A 295 4.32 -23.14 -25.57
C ASN A 295 3.58 -24.41 -26.02
N ASP A 296 2.42 -24.25 -26.66
CA ASP A 296 1.49 -25.33 -26.99
C ASP A 296 1.15 -26.22 -25.77
N ILE A 297 0.76 -25.54 -24.68
CA ILE A 297 0.35 -26.15 -23.40
C ILE A 297 -1.05 -25.65 -23.05
N SER A 298 -1.85 -26.46 -22.37
CA SER A 298 -3.14 -26.04 -21.83
C SER A 298 -3.09 -26.04 -20.30
N ILE A 299 -3.65 -25.01 -19.66
CA ILE A 299 -3.50 -24.77 -18.22
C ILE A 299 -4.85 -24.48 -17.58
N ASN A 300 -5.17 -25.27 -16.56
CA ASN A 300 -6.24 -24.96 -15.61
C ASN A 300 -5.62 -24.38 -14.33
N VAL A 301 -6.28 -23.36 -13.77
CA VAL A 301 -5.90 -22.73 -12.50
C VAL A 301 -7.06 -22.84 -11.52
N TYR A 302 -6.76 -23.36 -10.33
CA TYR A 302 -7.69 -23.46 -9.22
C TYR A 302 -7.24 -22.53 -8.09
N GLY A 303 -8.17 -21.96 -7.33
CA GLY A 303 -7.93 -21.12 -6.16
C GLY A 303 -8.39 -21.79 -4.88
N ILE A 304 -8.03 -21.23 -3.73
CA ILE A 304 -8.55 -21.63 -2.43
C ILE A 304 -9.47 -20.51 -1.91
N GLU A 305 -10.73 -20.84 -1.69
CA GLU A 305 -11.74 -19.94 -1.11
C GLU A 305 -12.49 -20.69 0.00
N ASP A 306 -12.62 -20.08 1.18
CA ASP A 306 -13.24 -20.69 2.37
C ASP A 306 -12.77 -22.13 2.70
N GLY A 307 -11.50 -22.42 2.40
CA GLY A 307 -10.88 -23.72 2.63
C GLY A 307 -11.27 -24.80 1.61
N ASN A 308 -11.94 -24.44 0.52
CA ASN A 308 -12.28 -25.27 -0.62
C ASN A 308 -11.50 -24.85 -1.87
N VAL A 309 -11.20 -25.81 -2.74
CA VAL A 309 -10.53 -25.58 -4.02
C VAL A 309 -11.58 -25.38 -5.10
N LEU A 310 -11.54 -24.24 -5.78
CA LEU A 310 -12.48 -23.83 -6.82
C LEU A 310 -11.73 -23.48 -8.11
N PRO A 311 -12.32 -23.69 -9.31
CA PRO A 311 -11.70 -23.26 -10.55
C PRO A 311 -11.68 -21.72 -10.63
N LEU A 312 -10.51 -21.14 -10.90
CA LEU A 312 -10.35 -19.71 -11.19
C LEU A 312 -10.28 -19.44 -12.69
N ARG A 313 -9.65 -20.37 -13.43
CA ARG A 313 -9.52 -20.31 -14.88
C ARG A 313 -9.46 -21.73 -15.40
N LEU A 314 -10.29 -22.05 -16.38
CA LEU A 314 -10.22 -23.29 -17.13
C LEU A 314 -9.82 -22.98 -18.57
N THR A 315 -9.04 -23.85 -19.16
CA THR A 315 -8.69 -23.75 -20.58
C THR A 315 -9.85 -24.25 -21.43
N ASP A 316 -10.23 -23.50 -22.47
CA ASP A 316 -11.33 -23.89 -23.36
C ASP A 316 -10.96 -25.12 -24.22
N CYS A 317 -9.66 -25.24 -24.53
CA CYS A 317 -9.13 -26.27 -25.42
C CYS A 317 -8.00 -27.04 -24.72
N LYS A 318 -8.32 -28.23 -24.20
CA LYS A 318 -7.32 -29.15 -23.65
C LYS A 318 -6.38 -29.63 -24.78
N ARG A 319 -5.08 -29.43 -24.57
CA ARG A 319 -3.98 -29.90 -25.41
C ARG A 319 -3.37 -31.17 -24.82
N ASP A 320 -2.53 -31.85 -25.61
CA ASP A 320 -1.79 -33.05 -25.17
C ASP A 320 -0.96 -32.79 -23.91
N ARG A 321 -0.28 -31.63 -23.87
CA ARG A 321 0.39 -31.12 -22.67
C ARG A 321 -0.60 -30.30 -21.87
N HIS A 322 -1.09 -30.88 -20.76
CA HIS A 322 -2.05 -30.23 -19.88
C HIS A 322 -1.51 -30.12 -18.45
N VAL A 323 -1.67 -28.95 -17.84
CA VAL A 323 -1.18 -28.64 -16.50
C VAL A 323 -2.30 -28.10 -15.63
N ASN A 324 -2.41 -28.65 -14.41
CA ASN A 324 -3.29 -28.13 -13.38
C ASN A 324 -2.46 -27.38 -12.34
N LEU A 325 -2.79 -26.11 -12.10
CA LEU A 325 -2.11 -25.25 -11.12
C LEU A 325 -3.05 -24.85 -9.99
N LEU A 326 -2.50 -24.70 -8.79
CA LEU A 326 -3.17 -24.13 -7.64
C LEU A 326 -2.60 -22.74 -7.38
N TYR A 327 -3.45 -21.73 -7.42
CA TYR A 327 -3.16 -20.37 -7.03
C TYR A 327 -3.47 -20.19 -5.54
N VAL A 328 -2.44 -19.88 -4.77
CA VAL A 328 -2.51 -19.63 -3.33
C VAL A 328 -2.36 -18.14 -3.10
N GLN A 329 -3.39 -17.51 -2.57
CA GLN A 329 -3.39 -16.08 -2.26
C GLN A 329 -2.71 -15.87 -0.90
N ASP A 330 -1.39 -15.73 -0.90
CA ASP A 330 -0.56 -15.34 0.25
C ASP A 330 0.21 -14.06 -0.14
N GLY A 331 -0.47 -12.91 -0.06
CA GLY A 331 -0.01 -11.64 -0.61
C GLY A 331 -0.16 -11.55 -2.13
N ASP A 332 0.95 -11.46 -2.87
CA ASP A 332 1.01 -11.22 -4.33
C ASP A 332 0.56 -12.42 -5.20
N GLY A 333 0.13 -13.53 -4.57
CA GLY A 333 -0.35 -14.72 -5.28
C GLY A 333 0.76 -15.67 -5.72
N HIS A 334 0.56 -16.97 -5.52
CA HIS A 334 1.60 -17.97 -5.76
C HIS A 334 1.05 -19.19 -6.48
N PHE A 335 1.74 -19.63 -7.54
CA PHE A 335 1.37 -20.82 -8.30
C PHE A 335 2.09 -22.06 -7.77
N VAL A 336 1.32 -23.12 -7.58
CA VAL A 336 1.77 -24.43 -7.11
C VAL A 336 1.30 -25.49 -8.10
N CYS A 337 2.14 -26.47 -8.42
CA CYS A 337 1.75 -27.56 -9.31
C CYS A 337 0.74 -28.48 -8.62
N ILE A 338 -0.38 -28.82 -9.27
CA ILE A 338 -1.29 -29.88 -8.82
C ILE A 338 -0.89 -31.19 -9.48
N LYS A 339 -0.23 -32.07 -8.72
CA LYS A 339 0.14 -33.41 -9.15
C LYS A 339 -1.08 -34.34 -9.26
N HIS A 340 -2.03 -34.22 -8.33
CA HIS A 340 -3.17 -35.11 -8.24
C HIS A 340 -4.45 -34.36 -7.86
N LEU A 341 -5.14 -33.78 -8.85
CA LEU A 341 -6.37 -33.00 -8.65
C LEU A 341 -7.42 -33.79 -7.87
N SER A 342 -7.65 -35.05 -8.24
CA SER A 342 -8.57 -35.94 -7.53
C SER A 342 -8.27 -36.06 -6.04
N ARG A 343 -6.99 -36.18 -5.66
CA ARG A 343 -6.58 -36.29 -4.24
C ARG A 343 -6.78 -34.95 -3.52
N LEU A 344 -6.60 -33.84 -4.23
CA LEU A 344 -6.77 -32.49 -3.71
C LEU A 344 -8.23 -32.19 -3.35
N VAL A 345 -9.18 -32.46 -4.25
CA VAL A 345 -10.60 -32.05 -4.08
C VAL A 345 -11.50 -33.14 -3.52
N ARG A 346 -11.01 -34.38 -3.34
CA ARG A 346 -11.81 -35.53 -2.85
C ARG A 346 -12.68 -35.23 -1.63
N SER A 347 -12.12 -34.49 -0.65
CA SER A 347 -12.80 -34.16 0.60
C SER A 347 -13.97 -33.17 0.43
N GLN A 348 -14.01 -32.43 -0.67
CA GLN A 348 -15.12 -31.53 -1.02
C GLN A 348 -16.28 -32.28 -1.65
N VAL A 349 -16.01 -33.43 -2.28
CA VAL A 349 -16.99 -34.12 -3.15
C VAL A 349 -17.51 -35.41 -2.53
N THR A 350 -16.71 -36.11 -1.71
CA THR A 350 -17.13 -37.40 -1.13
C THR A 350 -16.81 -37.54 0.35
N LYS A 351 -17.64 -38.29 1.06
CA LYS A 351 -17.41 -38.74 2.44
C LYS A 351 -16.36 -39.87 2.54
N LYS A 352 -15.24 -39.75 1.81
CA LYS A 352 -13.99 -40.54 1.92
C LYS A 352 -13.98 -42.01 1.43
N LYS A 353 -14.99 -42.53 0.72
CA LYS A 353 -15.03 -43.99 0.41
C LYS A 353 -14.36 -44.45 -0.90
N ASN A 354 -14.33 -43.66 -1.99
CA ASN A 354 -13.77 -44.12 -3.29
C ASN A 354 -12.78 -43.12 -3.95
N LYS A 355 -11.93 -43.60 -4.89
CA LYS A 355 -11.12 -42.75 -5.79
C LYS A 355 -12.05 -42.12 -6.83
N ILE A 356 -11.95 -40.82 -7.04
CA ILE A 356 -12.80 -40.08 -7.98
C ILE A 356 -11.94 -39.65 -9.16
N TYR A 357 -12.44 -39.82 -10.38
CA TYR A 357 -11.88 -39.21 -11.56
C TYR A 357 -12.74 -37.99 -11.88
N PHE A 358 -12.13 -36.81 -11.87
CA PHE A 358 -12.80 -35.59 -12.30
C PHE A 358 -12.68 -35.50 -13.81
N CYS A 359 -13.77 -35.07 -14.46
CA CYS A 359 -13.66 -34.61 -15.84
C CYS A 359 -12.89 -33.29 -15.79
N ASP A 360 -11.88 -33.13 -16.65
CA ASP A 360 -11.19 -31.83 -16.81
C ASP A 360 -12.06 -30.83 -17.63
N ARG A 361 -13.39 -31.00 -17.59
CA ARG A 361 -14.42 -30.19 -18.26
C ARG A 361 -15.54 -29.84 -17.29
#